data_AF-A0A8W8N865-F1
#
_entry.id   AF-A0A8W8N865-F1
#
_cell.length_a   1.000
_cell.length_b   1.000
_cell.length_c   1.000
_cell.angle_alpha   90.00
_cell.angle_beta   90.00
_cell.angle_gamma   90.00
#
_symmetry.space_group_name_H-M   'P 1'
#
loop_
_entity.id
_entity.type
_entity.pdbx_description
1 polymer ?
#
loop_
_entity_poly.entity_id
_entity_poly.type
_entity_poly.pdbx_seq_one_letter_code
_entity_poly.pdbx_strand_id
1 'polypeptide(L)'
;MPCPVDHIDCVVNECFCSPDKITTTTPKPTTTSTTAAPSISCHQCGDPDANLPCDLRTVYMGQPSRCRTGSYCMTDVVQGSDDSVAIYKRCVDELTCRNEWMAQSSDQDRCLRYGEGAVPGQYTCHYCCTVDGCNSKIVPEAKTFYSTSSSINNRK
;
A
#
# COMPACT_ATOMS: atom_id res chain seq x y z
N MET A 1 -4.67 34.61 -24.16
CA MET A 1 -4.42 33.25 -23.62
C MET A 1 -4.04 32.36 -24.80
N PRO A 2 -2.86 31.72 -24.79
CA PRO A 2 -2.35 31.00 -25.96
C PRO A 2 -3.08 29.65 -26.17
N CYS A 3 -3.38 29.30 -27.43
CA CYS A 3 -4.03 28.04 -27.81
C CYS A 3 -3.10 26.83 -27.50
N PRO A 4 -3.63 25.69 -27.01
CA PRO A 4 -2.87 24.45 -26.83
C PRO A 4 -2.32 23.95 -28.18
N VAL A 5 -1.11 23.40 -28.17
CA VAL A 5 -0.29 23.06 -29.37
C VAL A 5 -0.96 22.06 -30.32
N ASP A 6 -1.96 21.31 -29.84
CA ASP A 6 -2.70 20.28 -30.59
C ASP A 6 -3.92 20.80 -31.39
N HIS A 7 -4.20 22.11 -31.38
CA HIS A 7 -5.41 22.69 -32.00
C HIS A 7 -5.11 23.81 -33.02
N ILE A 8 -3.89 23.82 -33.57
CA ILE A 8 -3.45 24.78 -34.58
C ILE A 8 -3.46 24.09 -35.94
N ASP A 9 -4.31 24.57 -36.85
CA ASP A 9 -4.30 24.18 -38.26
C ASP A 9 -3.71 25.35 -39.07
N CYS A 10 -2.66 25.05 -39.85
CA CYS A 10 -1.91 26.04 -40.62
C CYS A 10 -2.11 25.75 -42.10
N VAL A 11 -2.87 26.60 -42.81
CA VAL A 11 -3.05 26.46 -44.26
C VAL A 11 -2.66 27.77 -44.93
N VAL A 12 -1.54 27.72 -45.65
CA VAL A 12 -0.93 28.79 -46.45
C VAL A 12 -0.83 30.14 -45.72
N ASN A 13 0.16 30.22 -44.83
CA ASN A 13 0.67 31.44 -44.20
C ASN A 13 -0.24 32.20 -43.22
N GLU A 14 -1.43 31.67 -42.88
CA GLU A 14 -2.23 32.17 -41.75
C GLU A 14 -2.64 31.01 -40.82
N CYS A 15 -2.47 31.22 -39.51
CA CYS A 15 -2.81 30.24 -38.46
C CYS A 15 -4.08 30.69 -37.74
N PHE A 16 -5.11 29.85 -37.73
CA PHE A 16 -6.38 30.13 -37.04
C PHE A 16 -6.72 28.99 -36.07
N CYS A 17 -7.22 29.32 -34.88
CA CYS A 17 -7.71 28.31 -33.93
C CYS A 17 -9.11 27.88 -34.40
N SER A 18 -9.19 26.71 -35.04
CA SER A 18 -10.42 26.20 -35.67
C SER A 18 -11.25 25.38 -34.67
N PRO A 19 -12.52 25.73 -34.38
CA PRO A 19 -13.35 25.01 -33.41
C PRO A 19 -13.96 23.70 -33.92
N ASP A 20 -13.81 23.38 -35.22
CA ASP A 20 -14.46 22.23 -35.87
C ASP A 20 -13.79 20.86 -35.65
N LYS A 21 -12.73 20.80 -34.83
CA LYS A 21 -12.05 19.53 -34.48
C LYS A 21 -12.42 18.97 -33.10
N ILE A 22 -13.58 19.32 -32.56
CA ILE A 22 -14.13 18.65 -31.37
C ILE A 22 -14.77 17.33 -31.83
N THR A 23 -13.93 16.34 -32.11
CA THR A 23 -14.41 14.96 -32.32
C THR A 23 -14.77 14.40 -30.96
N THR A 24 -16.02 14.57 -30.54
CA THR A 24 -16.58 13.93 -29.36
C THR A 24 -16.68 12.42 -29.62
N THR A 25 -15.58 11.71 -29.44
CA THR A 25 -15.60 10.26 -29.26
C THR A 25 -16.14 9.97 -27.87
N THR A 26 -17.45 9.74 -27.78
CA THR A 26 -18.08 9.09 -26.64
C THR A 26 -17.36 7.76 -26.41
N PRO A 27 -16.62 7.57 -25.30
CA PRO A 27 -16.07 6.27 -25.00
C PRO A 27 -17.24 5.31 -24.79
N LYS A 28 -17.30 4.25 -25.61
CA LYS A 28 -18.12 3.07 -25.35
C LYS A 28 -17.98 2.71 -23.86
N PRO A 29 -19.07 2.43 -23.12
CA PRO A 29 -18.95 1.98 -21.75
C PRO A 29 -18.11 0.71 -21.76
N THR A 30 -16.85 0.87 -21.38
CA THR A 30 -15.97 -0.25 -21.11
C THR A 30 -16.49 -0.79 -19.80
N THR A 31 -17.19 -1.91 -19.88
CA THR A 31 -17.40 -2.77 -18.72
C THR A 31 -16.01 -3.28 -18.35
N THR A 32 -15.24 -2.43 -17.68
CA THR A 32 -14.11 -2.88 -16.90
C THR A 32 -14.78 -3.74 -15.85
N SER A 33 -14.69 -5.06 -15.99
CA SER A 33 -14.85 -5.96 -14.87
C SER A 33 -13.77 -5.56 -13.87
N THR A 34 -14.04 -4.53 -13.07
CA THR A 34 -13.35 -4.31 -11.82
C THR A 34 -13.75 -5.51 -11.00
N THR A 35 -12.98 -6.59 -11.08
CA THR A 35 -12.93 -7.58 -10.02
C THR A 35 -12.70 -6.76 -8.77
N ALA A 36 -13.76 -6.50 -8.01
CA ALA A 36 -13.68 -5.80 -6.75
C ALA A 36 -12.65 -6.59 -5.95
N ALA A 37 -11.46 -5.99 -5.78
CA ALA A 37 -10.39 -6.63 -5.05
C ALA A 37 -10.98 -7.08 -3.71
N PRO A 38 -10.74 -8.31 -3.26
CA PRO A 38 -11.38 -8.84 -2.07
C PRO A 38 -11.18 -7.84 -0.94
N SER A 39 -12.29 -7.28 -0.47
CA SER A 39 -12.29 -6.25 0.56
C SER A 39 -12.09 -6.94 1.89
N ILE A 40 -10.84 -7.12 2.26
CA ILE A 40 -10.41 -7.67 3.55
C ILE A 40 -10.75 -6.68 4.69
N SER A 41 -10.88 -7.19 5.89
CA SER A 41 -10.94 -6.37 7.12
C SER A 41 -9.58 -6.38 7.79
N CYS A 42 -9.04 -5.20 8.11
CA CYS A 42 -7.75 -5.04 8.78
C CYS A 42 -7.90 -4.21 10.03
N HIS A 43 -6.99 -4.41 10.99
CA HIS A 43 -6.79 -3.45 12.07
C HIS A 43 -6.18 -2.18 11.46
N GLN A 44 -6.77 -1.04 11.77
CA GLN A 44 -6.38 0.26 11.21
C GLN A 44 -6.22 1.25 12.35
N CYS A 45 -5.02 1.84 12.50
CA CYS A 45 -4.73 2.86 13.48
C CYS A 45 -3.44 3.61 13.13
N GLY A 46 -3.32 4.81 13.68
CA GLY A 46 -2.20 5.70 13.40
C GLY A 46 -2.23 6.26 11.99
N ASP A 47 -1.32 7.19 11.74
CA ASP A 47 -1.09 7.83 10.46
C ASP A 47 0.43 8.02 10.29
N PRO A 48 1.08 7.24 9.41
CA PRO A 48 2.51 7.36 9.17
C PRO A 48 2.88 8.69 8.48
N ASP A 49 2.00 9.27 7.67
CA ASP A 49 2.26 10.52 6.95
C ASP A 49 2.20 11.73 7.90
N ALA A 50 1.29 11.67 8.89
CA ALA A 50 1.20 12.67 9.96
C ALA A 50 2.12 12.37 11.16
N ASN A 51 2.86 11.26 11.12
CA ASN A 51 3.69 10.76 12.22
C ASN A 51 2.91 10.61 13.55
N LEU A 52 1.69 10.09 13.47
CA LEU A 52 0.81 9.84 14.60
C LEU A 52 0.72 8.32 14.84
N PRO A 53 1.49 7.74 15.78
CA PRO A 53 1.46 6.31 16.03
C PRO A 53 0.11 5.86 16.61
N CYS A 54 -0.17 4.57 16.49
CA CYS A 54 -1.27 3.95 17.21
C CYS A 54 -1.05 4.04 18.73
N ASP A 55 -2.11 4.35 19.49
CA ASP A 55 -2.12 4.09 20.92
C ASP A 55 -1.98 2.59 21.21
N LEU A 56 -1.27 2.24 22.29
CA LEU A 56 -1.06 0.85 22.71
C LEU A 56 -2.36 0.06 22.83
N ARG A 57 -3.43 0.69 23.35
CA ARG A 57 -4.75 0.03 23.44
C ARG A 57 -5.28 -0.36 22.06
N THR A 58 -5.14 0.52 21.08
CA THR A 58 -5.63 0.29 19.72
C THR A 58 -4.77 -0.73 18.97
N VAL A 59 -3.45 -0.78 19.26
CA VAL A 59 -2.55 -1.80 18.71
C VAL A 59 -3.00 -3.22 19.08
N TYR A 60 -3.41 -3.46 20.34
CA TYR A 60 -3.72 -4.81 20.84
C TYR A 60 -5.21 -5.13 20.93
N MET A 61 -6.08 -4.12 21.11
CA MET A 61 -7.53 -4.29 21.31
C MET A 61 -8.36 -3.58 20.24
N GLY A 62 -7.73 -2.94 19.25
CA GLY A 62 -8.45 -2.35 18.13
C GLY A 62 -9.25 -3.42 17.39
N GLN A 63 -10.45 -3.08 16.94
CA GLN A 63 -11.25 -3.99 16.12
C GLN A 63 -10.87 -3.83 14.65
N PRO A 64 -10.85 -4.92 13.87
CA PRO A 64 -10.65 -4.82 12.44
C PRO A 64 -11.85 -4.14 11.78
N SER A 65 -11.57 -3.26 10.82
CA SER A 65 -12.58 -2.60 10.01
C SER A 65 -12.34 -2.89 8.54
N ARG A 66 -13.42 -2.86 7.76
CA ARG A 66 -13.36 -3.17 6.32
C ARG A 66 -12.49 -2.15 5.60
N CYS A 67 -11.55 -2.63 4.79
CA CYS A 67 -10.71 -1.77 3.98
C CYS A 67 -11.53 -1.05 2.91
N ARG A 68 -11.44 0.29 2.86
CA ARG A 68 -12.04 1.09 1.79
C ARG A 68 -11.29 0.92 0.47
N THR A 69 -9.97 0.80 0.58
CA THR A 69 -9.02 0.57 -0.52
C THR A 69 -7.97 -0.41 -0.02
N GLY A 70 -7.51 -1.29 -0.92
CA GLY A 70 -6.51 -2.32 -0.59
C GLY A 70 -7.13 -3.67 -0.23
N SER A 71 -6.32 -4.71 -0.43
CA SER A 71 -6.68 -6.12 -0.19
C SER A 71 -5.71 -6.82 0.75
N TYR A 72 -4.87 -6.04 1.43
CA TYR A 72 -3.84 -6.54 2.33
C TYR A 72 -3.76 -5.67 3.58
N CYS A 73 -3.38 -6.29 4.69
CA CYS A 73 -3.14 -5.58 5.94
C CYS A 73 -1.65 -5.38 6.14
N MET A 74 -1.26 -4.17 6.55
CA MET A 74 0.09 -3.85 6.94
C MET A 74 0.17 -3.50 8.43
N THR A 75 1.23 -3.94 9.10
CA THR A 75 1.72 -3.32 10.33
C THR A 75 3.10 -2.75 10.06
N ASP A 76 3.29 -1.47 10.34
CA ASP A 76 4.57 -0.80 10.30
C ASP A 76 5.08 -0.64 11.73
N VAL A 77 6.34 -0.99 11.96
CA VAL A 77 7.04 -0.82 13.24
C VAL A 77 8.27 0.02 12.99
N VAL A 78 8.30 1.22 13.56
CA VAL A 78 9.41 2.15 13.47
C VAL A 78 10.13 2.16 14.82
N GLN A 79 11.33 1.61 14.84
CA GLN A 79 12.22 1.63 15.99
C GLN A 79 13.11 2.88 15.90
N GLY A 80 13.00 3.77 16.89
CA GLY A 80 13.84 4.95 17.04
C GLY A 80 15.19 4.64 17.70
N SER A 81 16.15 5.57 17.57
CA SER A 81 17.47 5.47 18.19
C SER A 81 17.46 5.65 19.72
N ASP A 82 16.37 6.18 20.25
CA ASP A 82 16.09 6.45 21.66
C ASP A 82 15.23 5.35 22.31
N ASP A 83 15.22 4.16 21.73
CA ASP A 83 14.36 3.03 22.10
C ASP A 83 12.85 3.32 21.97
N SER A 84 12.46 4.44 21.34
CA SER A 84 11.06 4.71 21.01
C SER A 84 10.55 3.73 19.95
N VAL A 85 9.29 3.34 20.08
CA VAL A 85 8.62 2.45 19.12
C VAL A 85 7.32 3.09 18.67
N ALA A 86 7.22 3.35 17.38
CA ALA A 86 5.99 3.79 16.74
C ALA A 86 5.40 2.64 15.91
N ILE A 87 4.11 2.36 16.11
CA ILE A 87 3.39 1.29 15.41
C ILE A 87 2.27 1.92 14.60
N TYR A 88 2.14 1.51 13.36
CA TYR A 88 1.06 1.92 12.47
C TYR A 88 0.39 0.68 11.89
N LYS A 89 -0.93 0.73 11.70
CA LYS A 89 -1.69 -0.37 11.10
C LYS A 89 -2.60 0.20 10.03
N ARG A 90 -2.55 -0.36 8.81
CA ARG A 90 -3.30 0.19 7.67
C ARG A 90 -3.65 -0.87 6.64
N CYS A 91 -4.66 -0.56 5.84
CA CYS A 91 -4.96 -1.30 4.61
C CYS A 91 -4.05 -0.81 3.49
N VAL A 92 -3.54 -1.72 2.69
CA VAL A 92 -2.63 -1.42 1.58
C VAL A 92 -2.94 -2.25 0.34
N ASP A 93 -2.47 -1.78 -0.80
CA ASP A 93 -2.51 -2.51 -2.07
C ASP A 93 -1.30 -3.46 -2.23
N GLU A 94 -1.35 -4.27 -3.30
CA GLU A 94 -0.31 -5.27 -3.57
C GLU A 94 1.07 -4.65 -3.85
N LEU A 95 1.11 -3.52 -4.56
CA LEU A 95 2.37 -2.86 -4.93
C LEU A 95 3.07 -2.37 -3.66
N THR A 96 2.32 -1.77 -2.74
CA THR A 96 2.82 -1.35 -1.43
C THR A 96 3.35 -2.54 -0.63
N CYS A 97 2.60 -3.65 -0.53
CA CYS A 97 3.08 -4.86 0.13
C CYS A 97 4.37 -5.42 -0.49
N ARG A 98 4.47 -5.43 -1.81
CA ARG A 98 5.68 -5.90 -2.49
C ARG A 98 6.88 -4.98 -2.20
N ASN A 99 6.68 -3.68 -2.24
CA ASN A 99 7.78 -2.73 -2.12
C ASN A 99 8.25 -2.54 -0.68
N GLU A 100 7.35 -2.58 0.30
CA GLU A 100 7.69 -2.32 1.70
C GLU A 100 7.97 -3.61 2.47
N TRP A 101 7.08 -4.60 2.37
CA TRP A 101 7.31 -5.88 3.04
C TRP A 101 8.37 -6.72 2.31
N MET A 102 8.13 -7.11 1.05
CA MET A 102 9.02 -8.06 0.37
C MET A 102 10.42 -7.49 0.15
N ALA A 103 10.52 -6.25 -0.34
CA ALA A 103 11.82 -5.69 -0.71
C ALA A 103 12.63 -5.11 0.46
N GLN A 104 12.01 -4.79 1.61
CA GLN A 104 12.72 -4.10 2.70
C GLN A 104 12.74 -4.87 4.02
N SER A 105 11.78 -5.74 4.29
CA SER A 105 11.58 -6.32 5.63
C SER A 105 11.55 -7.85 5.67
N SER A 106 11.07 -8.51 4.61
CA SER A 106 10.77 -9.94 4.61
C SER A 106 11.99 -10.86 4.75
N ASP A 107 13.17 -10.35 4.43
CA ASP A 107 14.46 -11.05 4.52
C ASP A 107 15.35 -10.53 5.65
N GLN A 108 14.86 -9.55 6.43
CA GLN A 108 15.61 -8.95 7.53
C GLN A 108 15.38 -9.74 8.82
N ASP A 109 16.42 -10.39 9.33
CA ASP A 109 16.36 -11.18 10.57
C ASP A 109 15.78 -10.37 11.74
N ARG A 110 16.14 -9.09 11.87
CA ARG A 110 15.63 -8.20 12.92
C ARG A 110 14.11 -8.00 12.87
N CYS A 111 13.51 -8.07 11.69
CA CYS A 111 12.06 -7.97 11.51
C CYS A 111 11.39 -9.33 11.74
N LEU A 112 11.94 -10.40 11.18
CA LEU A 112 11.41 -11.76 11.37
C LEU A 112 11.41 -12.20 12.84
N ARG A 113 12.39 -11.73 13.61
CA ARG A 113 12.57 -12.08 15.04
C ARG A 113 12.09 -11.00 16.00
N TYR A 114 11.43 -9.94 15.52
CA TYR A 114 10.96 -8.85 16.38
C TYR A 114 10.07 -9.36 17.54
N GLY A 115 9.24 -10.37 17.28
CA GLY A 115 8.41 -11.01 18.31
C GLY A 115 9.16 -11.83 19.37
N GLU A 116 10.42 -12.19 19.11
CA GLU A 116 11.31 -12.86 20.08
C GLU A 116 12.08 -11.86 20.95
N GLY A 117 12.13 -10.60 20.52
CA GLY A 117 12.82 -9.51 21.19
C GLY A 117 13.30 -8.48 20.18
N ALA A 118 12.91 -7.22 20.37
CA ALA A 118 13.38 -6.13 19.53
C ALA A 118 14.90 -5.95 19.72
N VAL A 119 15.63 -5.86 18.61
CA VAL A 119 17.06 -5.53 18.63
C VAL A 119 17.19 -4.01 18.75
N PRO A 120 18.15 -3.48 19.54
CA PRO A 120 18.40 -2.04 19.60
C PRO A 120 18.85 -1.46 18.26
N GLY A 121 18.51 -0.20 18.02
CA GLY A 121 18.95 0.57 16.85
C GLY A 121 17.79 1.17 16.06
N GLN A 122 18.11 1.96 15.04
CA GLN A 122 17.11 2.64 14.23
C GLN A 122 16.78 1.83 12.97
N TYR A 123 15.55 1.37 12.85
CA TYR A 123 15.07 0.65 11.67
C TYR A 123 13.55 0.66 11.57
N THR A 124 13.04 0.37 10.37
CA THR A 124 11.63 0.16 10.13
C THR A 124 11.41 -1.27 9.67
N CYS A 125 10.39 -1.92 10.23
CA CYS A 125 9.90 -3.20 9.78
C CYS A 125 8.46 -3.04 9.31
N HIS A 126 8.21 -3.45 8.08
CA HIS A 126 6.88 -3.55 7.50
C HIS A 126 6.45 -5.01 7.62
N TYR A 127 5.17 -5.30 7.85
CA TYR A 127 4.64 -6.66 7.83
C TYR A 127 3.34 -6.68 7.06
N CYS A 128 3.36 -7.27 5.87
CA CYS A 128 2.16 -7.42 5.05
C CYS A 128 1.56 -8.82 5.19
N CYS A 129 0.24 -8.91 5.36
CA CYS A 129 -0.49 -10.16 5.44
C CYS A 129 -1.83 -10.12 4.68
N THR A 130 -2.36 -11.29 4.33
CA THR A 130 -3.38 -11.45 3.29
C THR A 130 -4.74 -11.98 3.79
N VAL A 131 -4.93 -12.13 5.10
CA VAL A 131 -6.14 -12.76 5.70
C VAL A 131 -6.88 -11.75 6.58
N ASP A 132 -8.21 -11.82 6.65
CA ASP A 132 -9.01 -10.94 7.50
C ASP A 132 -8.48 -10.89 8.95
N GLY A 133 -8.20 -9.68 9.43
CA GLY A 133 -7.71 -9.43 10.79
C GLY A 133 -6.31 -9.99 11.07
N CYS A 134 -5.53 -10.35 10.04
CA CYS A 134 -4.20 -10.97 10.23
C CYS A 134 -3.22 -10.07 11.00
N ASN A 135 -3.38 -8.75 10.88
CA ASN A 135 -2.57 -7.76 11.59
C ASN A 135 -3.08 -7.44 13.02
N SER A 136 -3.75 -8.39 13.68
CA SER A 136 -4.19 -8.28 15.09
C SER A 136 -3.03 -8.24 16.08
N LYS A 137 -1.89 -8.86 15.73
CA LYS A 137 -0.63 -8.80 16.49
C LYS A 137 0.31 -7.75 15.88
N ILE A 138 1.36 -7.36 16.59
CA ILE A 138 2.41 -6.48 16.02
C ILE A 138 3.09 -7.20 14.85
N VAL A 139 3.50 -8.44 15.08
CA VAL A 139 3.99 -9.35 14.03
C VAL A 139 2.86 -10.32 13.67
N PRO A 140 2.31 -10.27 12.45
CA PRO A 140 1.32 -11.23 11.97
C PRO A 140 1.86 -12.68 12.00
N GLU A 141 0.96 -13.66 11.96
CA GLU A 141 1.38 -15.06 11.87
C GLU A 141 2.04 -15.34 10.52
N ALA A 142 3.18 -16.03 10.53
CA ALA A 142 3.99 -16.21 9.31
C ALA A 142 3.24 -16.86 8.14
N LYS A 143 2.30 -17.78 8.43
CA LYS A 143 1.42 -18.41 7.43
C LYS A 143 0.51 -17.42 6.68
N THR A 144 0.30 -16.23 7.24
CA THR A 144 -0.57 -15.18 6.68
C THR A 144 0.23 -14.12 5.93
N PHE A 145 1.56 -14.16 5.98
CA PHE A 145 2.39 -13.18 5.30
C PHE A 145 2.12 -13.18 3.81
N TYR A 146 2.12 -11.99 3.23
CA TYR A 146 2.14 -11.85 1.80
C TYR A 146 3.39 -12.55 1.25
N SER A 147 3.16 -13.42 0.30
CA SER A 147 4.20 -14.06 -0.50
C SER A 147 3.77 -13.95 -1.96
N THR A 148 4.71 -13.59 -2.82
CA THR A 148 4.51 -13.78 -4.25
C THR A 148 4.50 -15.29 -4.46
N SER A 149 3.35 -15.87 -4.78
CA SER A 149 3.20 -17.32 -5.03
C SER A 149 3.97 -17.81 -6.28
N SER A 150 5.07 -17.14 -6.64
CA SER A 150 6.09 -17.54 -7.60
C SER A 150 7.41 -17.96 -6.94
N SER A 151 7.54 -17.88 -5.60
CA SER A 151 8.74 -18.37 -4.89
C SER A 151 8.62 -19.81 -4.37
N ILE A 152 7.52 -20.52 -4.68
CA ILE A 152 7.26 -21.88 -4.16
C ILE A 152 7.99 -23.00 -4.95
N ASN A 153 8.70 -22.71 -6.05
CA ASN A 153 9.34 -23.77 -6.86
C ASN A 153 10.83 -23.54 -7.21
N ASN A 154 11.74 -23.42 -6.22
CA ASN A 154 13.15 -23.81 -6.40
C ASN A 154 14.01 -23.76 -5.11
N ARG A 155 13.70 -24.62 -4.15
CA ARG A 155 14.74 -25.20 -3.28
C ARG A 155 14.58 -26.72 -3.33
N LYS A 156 15.26 -27.33 -4.30
CA LYS A 156 15.60 -28.74 -4.28
C LYS A 156 17.08 -28.86 -3.91
#